data_AF-A0A960JUN7-F1
#
_entry.id   AF-A0A960JUN7-F1
#
_cell.length_a   1.000
_cell.length_b   1.000
_cell.length_c   1.000
_cell.angle_alpha   90.00
_cell.angle_beta   90.00
_cell.angle_gamma   90.00
#
_symmetry.space_group_name_H-M   'P 1'
#
loop_
_entity.id
_entity.type
_entity.pdbx_description
1 polymer ?
#
loop_
_entity_poly.entity_id
_entity_poly.type
_entity_poly.pdbx_seq_one_letter_code
_entity_poly.pdbx_strand_id
1 'polypeptide(L)'
;NAITVRTNAVVSEITSDAVRLADGSEIKADLVVGAIGVRPETALAVEAGLTIGPNGGVAVDGANRTSDPAIYAVGDMTEKTDSVSGDTSLIALANVANRHGRRVADAIAGRTVNEAPSLGTAIVKVFDLTAATVGWSERRLRAAGRNHRVLHSHPYSHATYYPGATQMSAKLLFDPDTGEILGAQIVGQDGVDKRIDVIATAMTGALRADRLADLELAYAPPFSSAKDPVNQLGYMAENVMGGDCDVVQAAELKTLMQDGWSVIDVRTPAEHSRGAIEGSINMALDDLRNHLDELQGTNVVVYCEVGQRGHTATALLADSGISARNLDGGYRTWVDVTRSSAT
;
A
#
# COMPACT_ATOMS: atom_id res chain seq x y z
N ASN A 1 2.68 -23.58 -2.83
CA ASN A 1 2.80 -23.70 -4.30
C ASN A 1 4.17 -24.14 -4.81
N ALA A 2 5.08 -24.62 -3.96
CA ALA A 2 6.38 -25.18 -4.37
C ALA A 2 7.25 -24.28 -5.30
N ILE A 3 7.11 -22.96 -5.19
CA ILE A 3 8.00 -22.01 -5.88
C ILE A 3 9.18 -21.69 -4.97
N THR A 4 10.38 -21.80 -5.51
CA THR A 4 11.60 -21.25 -4.92
C THR A 4 11.72 -19.79 -5.31
N VAL A 5 11.60 -18.88 -4.34
CA VAL A 5 11.80 -17.45 -4.55
C VAL A 5 13.22 -17.08 -4.15
N ARG A 6 13.96 -16.41 -5.04
CA ARG A 6 15.29 -15.85 -4.77
C ARG A 6 15.22 -14.34 -4.94
N THR A 7 15.21 -13.62 -3.83
CA THR A 7 15.37 -12.17 -3.79
C THR A 7 16.85 -11.82 -3.91
N ASN A 8 17.18 -10.59 -4.31
CA ASN A 8 18.56 -10.09 -4.42
C ASN A 8 19.47 -10.92 -5.35
N ALA A 9 18.89 -11.75 -6.22
CA ALA A 9 19.59 -12.56 -7.21
C ALA A 9 19.56 -11.87 -8.58
N VAL A 10 20.73 -11.62 -9.16
CA VAL A 10 20.87 -10.99 -10.48
C VAL A 10 21.36 -12.02 -11.48
N VAL A 11 20.66 -12.16 -12.60
CA VAL A 11 21.09 -13.01 -13.72
C VAL A 11 22.27 -12.35 -14.44
N SER A 12 23.36 -13.08 -14.60
CA SER A 12 24.56 -12.63 -15.32
C SER A 12 24.66 -13.25 -16.72
N GLU A 13 24.29 -14.52 -16.87
CA GLU A 13 24.37 -15.25 -18.14
C GLU A 13 23.24 -16.30 -18.22
N ILE A 14 22.70 -16.51 -19.42
CA ILE A 14 21.81 -17.63 -19.74
C ILE A 14 22.56 -18.56 -20.68
N THR A 15 22.78 -19.81 -20.25
CA THR A 15 23.40 -20.87 -21.05
C THR A 15 22.32 -21.77 -21.67
N SER A 16 22.74 -22.80 -22.41
CA SER A 16 21.81 -23.75 -23.04
C SER A 16 20.97 -24.58 -22.06
N ASP A 17 21.41 -24.72 -20.82
CA ASP A 17 20.82 -25.63 -19.82
C ASP A 17 20.74 -25.01 -18.41
N ALA A 18 21.11 -23.73 -18.26
CA ALA A 18 21.19 -23.07 -16.96
C ALA A 18 21.12 -21.54 -17.02
N VAL A 19 20.92 -20.95 -15.86
CA VAL A 19 21.04 -19.52 -15.57
C VAL A 19 22.16 -19.33 -14.57
N ARG A 20 23.19 -18.57 -14.93
CA ARG A 20 24.22 -18.13 -13.99
C ARG A 20 23.78 -16.84 -13.32
N LEU A 21 24.00 -16.77 -12.01
CA LEU A 21 23.78 -15.59 -11.21
C LEU A 21 25.10 -14.80 -11.03
N ALA A 22 24.98 -13.54 -10.66
CA ALA A 22 26.12 -12.65 -10.45
C ALA A 22 27.03 -13.08 -9.29
N ASP A 23 26.53 -13.89 -8.35
CA ASP A 23 27.30 -14.49 -7.26
C ASP A 23 28.08 -15.76 -7.69
N GLY A 24 27.99 -16.14 -8.97
CA GLY A 24 28.62 -17.32 -9.54
C GLY A 24 27.82 -18.61 -9.40
N SER A 25 26.69 -18.59 -8.69
CA SER A 25 25.81 -19.77 -8.59
C SER A 25 25.09 -20.05 -9.91
N GLU A 26 24.71 -21.31 -10.11
CA GLU A 26 24.07 -21.80 -11.33
C GLU A 26 22.74 -22.47 -11.01
N ILE A 27 21.70 -22.13 -11.76
CA ILE A 27 20.36 -22.71 -11.66
C ILE A 27 20.08 -23.46 -12.95
N LYS A 28 19.95 -24.79 -12.89
CA LYS A 28 19.52 -25.59 -14.04
C LYS A 28 18.10 -25.21 -14.46
N ALA A 29 17.91 -25.00 -15.76
CA ALA A 29 16.63 -24.58 -16.32
C ALA A 29 16.48 -25.07 -17.76
N ASP A 30 15.34 -25.70 -18.05
CA ASP A 30 14.98 -26.10 -19.42
C ASP A 30 14.30 -24.96 -20.20
N LEU A 31 13.76 -23.97 -19.47
CA LEU A 31 13.09 -22.79 -20.02
C LEU A 31 13.37 -21.57 -19.14
N VAL A 32 13.67 -20.45 -19.78
CA VAL A 32 13.83 -19.14 -19.12
C VAL A 32 12.82 -18.15 -19.70
N VAL A 33 12.04 -17.53 -18.83
CA VAL A 33 11.05 -16.49 -19.21
C VAL A 33 11.53 -15.14 -18.70
N GLY A 34 11.85 -14.23 -19.62
CA GLY A 34 12.26 -12.86 -19.29
C GLY A 34 11.06 -11.93 -19.07
N ALA A 35 10.83 -11.52 -17.82
CA ALA A 35 9.75 -10.60 -17.44
C ALA A 35 10.30 -9.39 -16.64
N ILE A 36 11.29 -8.70 -17.20
CA ILE A 36 12.11 -7.67 -16.52
C ILE A 36 11.64 -6.22 -16.75
N GLY A 37 10.39 -6.05 -17.18
CA GLY A 37 9.80 -4.76 -17.54
C GLY A 37 9.79 -4.48 -19.04
N VAL A 38 9.24 -3.34 -19.41
CA VAL A 38 9.04 -2.91 -20.80
C VAL A 38 9.64 -1.52 -21.01
N ARG A 39 9.95 -1.17 -22.26
CA ARG A 39 10.39 0.17 -22.67
C ARG A 39 9.40 0.73 -23.70
N PRO A 40 9.10 2.04 -23.67
CA PRO A 40 8.32 2.68 -24.72
C PRO A 40 8.91 2.43 -26.12
N GLU A 41 8.07 2.07 -27.08
CA GLU A 41 8.46 2.01 -28.49
C GLU A 41 8.32 3.41 -29.10
N THR A 42 9.45 4.12 -29.23
CA THR A 42 9.48 5.52 -29.65
C THR A 42 10.29 5.77 -30.92
N ALA A 43 10.78 4.72 -31.60
CA ALA A 43 11.66 4.88 -32.76
C ALA A 43 11.04 5.77 -33.86
N LEU A 44 9.78 5.51 -34.22
CA LEU A 44 9.05 6.29 -35.22
C LEU A 44 8.85 7.76 -34.78
N ALA A 45 8.55 7.98 -33.50
CA ALA A 45 8.35 9.32 -32.96
C ALA A 45 9.65 10.14 -32.99
N VAL A 46 10.77 9.51 -32.66
CA VAL A 46 12.11 10.12 -32.76
C VAL A 46 12.46 10.45 -34.21
N GLU A 47 12.25 9.51 -35.15
CA GLU A 47 12.53 9.72 -36.57
C GLU A 47 11.67 10.86 -37.16
N ALA A 48 10.42 10.98 -36.70
CA ALA A 48 9.51 12.06 -37.08
C ALA A 48 9.80 13.41 -36.40
N GLY A 49 10.78 13.48 -35.49
CA GLY A 49 11.13 14.72 -34.77
C GLY A 49 10.13 15.13 -33.68
N LEU A 50 9.34 14.18 -33.17
CA LEU A 50 8.39 14.44 -32.08
C LEU A 50 9.11 14.56 -30.73
N THR A 51 8.55 15.37 -29.83
CA THR A 51 9.08 15.52 -28.48
C THR A 51 9.00 14.21 -27.69
N ILE A 52 10.14 13.75 -27.20
CA ILE A 52 10.25 12.67 -26.23
C ILE A 52 10.43 13.27 -24.84
N GLY A 53 9.62 12.83 -23.89
CA GLY A 53 9.68 13.30 -22.52
C GLY A 53 10.86 12.73 -21.72
N PRO A 54 11.09 13.24 -20.50
CA PRO A 54 12.25 12.90 -19.68
C PRO A 54 12.33 11.41 -19.27
N ASN A 55 11.21 10.68 -19.31
CA ASN A 55 11.16 9.25 -19.01
C ASN A 55 11.29 8.37 -20.26
N GLY A 56 11.49 8.96 -21.45
CA GLY A 56 11.71 8.23 -22.71
C GLY A 56 10.44 7.85 -23.46
N GLY A 57 9.26 8.26 -23.00
CA GLY A 57 8.00 8.13 -23.73
C GLY A 57 7.71 9.35 -24.61
N VAL A 58 6.78 9.22 -25.56
CA VAL A 58 6.29 10.36 -26.34
C VAL A 58 5.56 11.33 -25.42
N ALA A 59 5.99 12.60 -25.43
CA ALA A 59 5.32 13.66 -24.69
C ALA A 59 4.02 14.01 -25.39
N VAL A 60 2.93 14.10 -24.62
CA VAL A 60 1.60 14.42 -25.13
C VAL A 60 0.89 15.43 -24.23
N ASP A 61 -0.03 16.20 -24.82
CA ASP A 61 -0.94 17.08 -24.07
C ASP A 61 -2.12 16.30 -23.43
N GLY A 62 -3.01 17.01 -22.73
CA GLY A 62 -4.20 16.42 -22.11
C GLY A 62 -5.21 15.78 -23.08
N ALA A 63 -5.09 16.07 -24.38
CA ALA A 63 -5.85 15.45 -25.47
C ALA A 63 -5.08 14.34 -26.20
N ASN A 64 -3.93 13.93 -25.66
CA ASN A 64 -3.04 12.93 -26.23
C ASN A 64 -2.40 13.35 -27.58
N ARG A 65 -2.33 14.66 -27.87
CA ARG A 65 -1.61 15.21 -29.05
C ARG A 65 -0.12 15.28 -28.76
N THR A 66 0.67 14.98 -29.78
CA THR A 66 2.13 15.13 -29.73
C THR A 66 2.53 16.59 -29.99
N SER A 67 3.83 16.86 -30.14
CA SER A 67 4.33 18.18 -30.58
C SER A 67 3.90 18.56 -31.99
N ASP A 68 3.49 17.59 -32.82
CA ASP A 68 2.80 17.85 -34.08
C ASP A 68 1.27 17.77 -33.85
N PRO A 69 0.50 18.84 -34.16
CA PRO A 69 -0.94 18.89 -33.88
C PRO A 69 -1.78 17.91 -34.71
N ALA A 70 -1.23 17.33 -35.78
CA ALA A 70 -1.89 16.31 -36.59
C ALA A 70 -1.62 14.87 -36.09
N ILE A 71 -0.67 14.70 -35.17
CA ILE A 71 -0.24 13.38 -34.69
C ILE A 71 -0.64 13.21 -33.22
N TYR A 72 -1.31 12.09 -32.93
CA TYR A 72 -1.67 11.66 -31.58
C TYR A 72 -0.87 10.41 -31.21
N ALA A 73 -0.57 10.26 -29.91
CA ALA A 73 0.04 9.05 -29.37
C ALA A 73 -0.74 8.56 -28.15
N VAL A 74 -0.83 7.24 -27.97
CA VAL A 74 -1.64 6.60 -26.92
C VAL A 74 -0.93 5.41 -26.30
N GLY A 75 -1.45 4.93 -25.17
CA GLY A 75 -0.97 3.69 -24.56
C GLY A 75 0.44 3.79 -23.99
N ASP A 76 1.13 2.65 -23.96
CA ASP A 76 2.36 2.48 -23.16
C ASP A 76 3.55 3.31 -23.68
N MET A 77 3.51 3.73 -24.94
CA MET A 77 4.56 4.57 -25.53
C MET A 77 4.54 6.03 -25.05
N THR A 78 3.44 6.51 -24.46
CA THR A 78 3.33 7.92 -24.04
C THR A 78 3.67 8.12 -22.57
N GLU A 79 4.10 9.32 -22.24
CA GLU A 79 4.08 9.77 -20.85
C GLU A 79 2.65 10.11 -20.40
N LYS A 80 2.41 10.02 -19.09
CA LYS A 80 1.15 10.36 -18.44
C LYS A 80 1.44 11.22 -17.22
N THR A 81 0.54 12.15 -16.93
CA THR A 81 0.53 12.88 -15.67
C THR A 81 0.29 11.90 -14.52
N ASP A 82 1.24 11.78 -13.60
CA ASP A 82 1.13 11.02 -12.37
C ASP A 82 0.21 11.78 -11.40
N SER A 83 -0.78 11.09 -10.82
CA SER A 83 -1.79 11.76 -9.99
C SER A 83 -1.26 12.29 -8.66
N VAL A 84 -0.11 11.81 -8.18
CA VAL A 84 0.42 12.14 -6.85
C VAL A 84 1.46 13.25 -6.96
N SER A 85 2.36 13.21 -7.95
CA SER A 85 3.32 14.33 -8.12
C SER A 85 2.88 15.40 -9.11
N GLY A 86 1.97 15.08 -10.04
CA GLY A 86 1.69 15.94 -11.19
C GLY A 86 2.78 15.93 -12.26
N ASP A 87 3.90 15.23 -12.05
CA ASP A 87 4.96 15.08 -13.04
C ASP A 87 4.58 14.03 -14.09
N THR A 88 5.35 13.97 -15.17
CA THR A 88 5.19 12.92 -16.16
C THR A 88 5.81 11.59 -15.71
N SER A 89 5.15 10.49 -16.04
CA SER A 89 5.58 9.13 -15.72
C SER A 89 5.19 8.12 -16.80
N LEU A 90 5.90 6.99 -16.85
CA LEU A 90 5.56 5.84 -17.68
C LEU A 90 4.67 4.88 -16.89
N ILE A 91 3.38 4.88 -17.23
CA ILE A 91 2.41 3.93 -16.68
C ILE A 91 1.90 3.06 -17.84
N ALA A 92 2.34 1.80 -17.86
CA ALA A 92 2.04 0.82 -18.89
C ALA A 92 0.89 -0.09 -18.42
N LEU A 93 -0.34 0.39 -18.54
CA LEU A 93 -1.54 -0.31 -18.08
C LEU A 93 -2.67 -0.20 -19.10
N ALA A 94 -3.34 -1.33 -19.36
CA ALA A 94 -4.35 -1.46 -20.41
C ALA A 94 -5.56 -0.54 -20.21
N ASN A 95 -5.99 -0.31 -18.96
CA ASN A 95 -7.10 0.61 -18.65
C ASN A 95 -6.76 2.07 -19.03
N VAL A 96 -5.51 2.50 -18.79
CA VAL A 96 -5.02 3.83 -19.19
C VAL A 96 -4.93 3.92 -20.71
N ALA A 97 -4.40 2.89 -21.38
CA ALA A 97 -4.32 2.84 -22.84
C ALA A 97 -5.70 2.94 -23.52
N ASN A 98 -6.70 2.21 -23.02
CA ASN A 98 -8.08 2.30 -23.52
C ASN A 98 -8.68 3.70 -23.32
N ARG A 99 -8.39 4.35 -22.18
CA ARG A 99 -8.83 5.72 -21.91
C ARG A 99 -8.19 6.71 -22.89
N HIS A 100 -6.91 6.56 -23.20
CA HIS A 100 -6.23 7.38 -24.22
C HIS A 100 -6.91 7.23 -25.58
N GLY A 101 -7.18 6.00 -26.03
CA GLY A 101 -7.87 5.76 -27.31
C GLY A 101 -9.23 6.44 -27.37
N ARG A 102 -10.02 6.36 -26.30
CA ARG A 102 -11.32 7.05 -26.18
C ARG A 102 -11.19 8.56 -26.25
N ARG A 103 -10.18 9.15 -25.59
CA ARG A 103 -9.91 10.61 -25.59
C ARG A 103 -9.48 11.10 -26.96
N VAL A 104 -8.58 10.40 -27.62
CA VAL A 104 -8.14 10.73 -28.98
C VAL A 104 -9.32 10.71 -29.94
N ALA A 105 -10.21 9.73 -29.84
CA ALA A 105 -11.43 9.69 -30.64
C ALA A 105 -12.34 10.93 -30.41
N ASP A 106 -12.49 11.40 -29.17
CA ASP A 106 -13.21 12.65 -28.89
C ASP A 106 -12.50 13.87 -29.49
N ALA A 107 -11.17 13.94 -29.32
CA ALA A 107 -10.35 15.04 -29.83
C ALA A 107 -10.46 15.16 -31.36
N ILE A 108 -10.36 14.04 -32.08
CA ILE A 108 -10.52 13.97 -33.54
C ILE A 108 -11.93 14.39 -33.96
N ALA A 109 -12.95 14.00 -33.19
CA ALA A 109 -14.34 14.34 -33.47
C ALA A 109 -14.73 15.77 -33.05
N GLY A 110 -13.81 16.59 -32.55
CA GLY A 110 -14.09 17.95 -32.08
C GLY A 110 -14.95 18.00 -30.80
N ARG A 111 -14.97 16.93 -30.02
CA ARG A 111 -15.70 16.83 -28.75
C ARG A 111 -14.84 17.31 -27.58
N THR A 112 -15.48 17.64 -26.47
CA THR A 112 -14.80 17.95 -25.21
C THR A 112 -13.96 16.76 -24.76
N VAL A 113 -12.68 17.00 -24.47
CA VAL A 113 -11.77 15.99 -23.94
C VAL A 113 -11.59 16.23 -22.45
N ASN A 114 -11.84 15.20 -21.65
CA ASN A 114 -11.59 15.22 -20.22
C ASN A 114 -10.23 14.59 -19.93
N GLU A 115 -9.26 15.44 -19.62
CA GLU A 115 -7.98 15.00 -19.08
C GLU A 115 -8.22 14.39 -17.69
N ALA A 116 -7.48 13.35 -17.38
CA ALA A 116 -7.43 12.80 -16.03
C ALA A 116 -6.05 12.18 -15.84
N PRO A 117 -5.38 12.48 -14.72
CA PRO A 117 -4.10 11.89 -14.39
C PRO A 117 -4.24 10.38 -14.19
N SER A 118 -3.11 9.71 -14.18
CA SER A 118 -3.04 8.27 -13.97
C SER A 118 -2.69 7.96 -12.52
N LEU A 119 -3.56 7.19 -11.86
CA LEU A 119 -3.36 6.71 -10.50
C LEU A 119 -2.37 5.53 -10.40
N GLY A 120 -2.12 4.83 -11.51
CA GLY A 120 -1.35 3.59 -11.50
C GLY A 120 -2.04 2.42 -10.77
N THR A 121 -3.39 2.37 -10.76
CA THR A 121 -4.13 1.25 -10.18
C THR A 121 -3.82 -0.06 -10.89
N ALA A 122 -3.31 -1.04 -10.15
CA ALA A 122 -2.95 -2.35 -10.68
C ALA A 122 -3.34 -3.47 -9.71
N ILE A 123 -3.62 -4.65 -10.26
CA ILE A 123 -4.04 -5.83 -9.52
C ILE A 123 -3.48 -7.09 -10.18
N VAL A 124 -3.08 -8.07 -9.37
CA VAL A 124 -2.54 -9.35 -9.83
C VAL A 124 -3.03 -10.50 -8.95
N LYS A 125 -3.28 -11.64 -9.59
CA LYS A 125 -3.55 -12.92 -8.91
C LYS A 125 -2.24 -13.67 -8.72
N VAL A 126 -1.95 -14.05 -7.48
CA VAL A 126 -0.78 -14.84 -7.08
C VAL A 126 -1.29 -16.09 -6.38
N PHE A 127 -1.48 -17.17 -7.14
CA PHE A 127 -2.16 -18.37 -6.66
C PHE A 127 -3.55 -18.05 -6.10
N ASP A 128 -3.80 -18.32 -4.83
CA ASP A 128 -5.07 -18.07 -4.14
C ASP A 128 -5.11 -16.66 -3.51
N LEU A 129 -4.06 -15.86 -3.69
CA LEU A 129 -4.01 -14.48 -3.23
C LEU A 129 -4.27 -13.52 -4.38
N THR A 130 -4.85 -12.40 -4.01
CA THR A 130 -4.95 -11.19 -4.83
C THR A 130 -4.10 -10.12 -4.17
N ALA A 131 -3.29 -9.43 -4.96
CA ALA A 131 -2.51 -8.28 -4.53
C ALA A 131 -2.83 -7.08 -5.42
N ALA A 132 -3.14 -5.93 -4.83
CA ALA A 132 -3.50 -4.73 -5.56
C ALA A 132 -2.81 -3.49 -4.98
N THR A 133 -2.61 -2.50 -5.84
CA THR A 133 -1.99 -1.22 -5.49
C THR A 133 -2.66 -0.06 -6.24
N VAL A 134 -2.65 1.11 -5.64
CA VAL A 134 -3.00 2.39 -6.28
C VAL A 134 -2.11 3.49 -5.72
N GLY A 135 -1.75 4.49 -6.54
CA GLY A 135 -0.88 5.58 -6.12
C GLY A 135 0.56 5.15 -5.86
N TRP A 136 1.23 5.86 -4.97
CA TRP A 136 2.65 5.67 -4.68
C TRP A 136 2.89 4.70 -3.51
N SER A 137 3.97 3.94 -3.62
CA SER A 137 4.50 3.17 -2.48
C SER A 137 5.28 4.06 -1.51
N GLU A 138 5.41 3.60 -0.26
CA GLU A 138 6.21 4.28 0.76
C GLU A 138 7.65 4.52 0.33
N ARG A 139 8.26 3.57 -0.39
CA ARG A 139 9.62 3.69 -0.91
C ARG A 139 9.75 4.90 -1.83
N ARG A 140 8.77 5.09 -2.73
CA ARG A 140 8.74 6.23 -3.67
C ARG A 140 8.50 7.54 -2.92
N LEU A 141 7.59 7.56 -1.95
CA LEU A 141 7.30 8.74 -1.12
C LEU A 141 8.54 9.19 -0.31
N ARG A 142 9.23 8.24 0.34
CA ARG A 142 10.49 8.51 1.06
C ARG A 142 11.57 9.04 0.13
N ALA A 143 11.77 8.42 -1.04
CA ALA A 143 12.76 8.87 -2.01
C ALA A 143 12.47 10.28 -2.55
N ALA A 144 11.19 10.64 -2.70
CA ALA A 144 10.76 11.97 -3.13
C ALA A 144 10.70 13.01 -2.00
N GLY A 145 10.92 12.61 -0.74
CA GLY A 145 10.76 13.51 0.42
C GLY A 145 9.32 14.01 0.63
N ARG A 146 8.31 13.29 0.11
CA ARG A 146 6.89 13.66 0.27
C ARG A 146 6.46 13.33 1.69
N ASN A 147 5.85 14.29 2.39
CA ASN A 147 5.30 14.05 3.72
C ASN A 147 4.24 12.95 3.66
N HIS A 148 4.30 11.97 4.57
CA HIS A 148 3.33 10.89 4.60
C HIS A 148 3.29 10.17 5.95
N ARG A 149 2.14 9.60 6.25
CA ARG A 149 1.92 8.58 7.28
C ARG A 149 1.47 7.29 6.63
N VAL A 150 1.67 6.20 7.37
CA VAL A 150 1.36 4.84 6.95
C VAL A 150 0.46 4.21 7.99
N LEU A 151 -0.55 3.49 7.53
CA LEU A 151 -1.48 2.71 8.35
C LEU A 151 -1.58 1.30 7.81
N HIS A 152 -1.52 0.31 8.69
CA HIS A 152 -1.74 -1.09 8.38
C HIS A 152 -2.94 -1.63 9.17
N SER A 153 -3.93 -2.14 8.44
CA SER A 153 -5.09 -2.82 9.00
C SER A 153 -5.15 -4.26 8.49
N HIS A 154 -5.70 -5.16 9.30
CA HIS A 154 -5.91 -6.57 8.91
C HIS A 154 -7.39 -6.98 9.00
N PRO A 155 -8.26 -6.39 8.19
CA PRO A 155 -9.69 -6.63 8.29
C PRO A 155 -10.09 -7.91 7.53
N TYR A 156 -11.25 -8.45 7.84
CA TYR A 156 -11.84 -9.57 7.10
C TYR A 156 -12.56 -9.09 5.84
N SER A 157 -12.64 -9.96 4.83
CA SER A 157 -13.33 -9.74 3.56
C SER A 157 -14.81 -9.37 3.78
N HIS A 158 -15.45 -10.02 4.75
CA HIS A 158 -16.83 -9.81 5.19
C HIS A 158 -17.02 -10.22 6.66
N ALA A 159 -18.25 -10.17 7.15
CA ALA A 159 -18.58 -10.46 8.54
C ALA A 159 -18.12 -11.87 8.96
N THR A 160 -17.36 -11.95 10.06
CA THR A 160 -16.69 -13.19 10.50
C THR A 160 -17.62 -14.29 10.98
N TYR A 161 -18.86 -13.94 11.37
CA TYR A 161 -19.88 -14.93 11.71
C TYR A 161 -20.52 -15.57 10.47
N TYR A 162 -20.29 -15.02 9.27
CA TYR A 162 -20.75 -15.61 8.02
C TYR A 162 -19.64 -16.50 7.42
N PRO A 163 -19.96 -17.69 6.88
CA PRO A 163 -18.94 -18.62 6.37
C PRO A 163 -18.00 -18.02 5.33
N GLY A 164 -16.75 -18.49 5.31
CA GLY A 164 -15.78 -18.17 4.25
C GLY A 164 -15.11 -16.80 4.36
N ALA A 165 -15.26 -16.08 5.48
CA ALA A 165 -14.54 -14.81 5.69
C ALA A 165 -13.03 -15.06 5.72
N THR A 166 -12.28 -14.35 4.87
CA THR A 166 -10.81 -14.42 4.83
C THR A 166 -10.21 -13.09 5.25
N GLN A 167 -9.06 -13.14 5.91
CA GLN A 167 -8.40 -11.92 6.38
C GLN A 167 -7.52 -11.33 5.29
N MET A 168 -7.59 -10.01 5.13
CA MET A 168 -6.72 -9.23 4.25
C MET A 168 -5.66 -8.49 5.08
N SER A 169 -4.63 -7.99 4.40
CA SER A 169 -3.72 -6.96 4.89
C SER A 169 -3.89 -5.74 3.99
N ALA A 170 -4.27 -4.61 4.57
CA ALA A 170 -4.49 -3.36 3.87
C ALA A 170 -3.55 -2.28 4.42
N LYS A 171 -2.89 -1.56 3.52
CA LYS A 171 -1.98 -0.46 3.80
C LYS A 171 -2.50 0.81 3.15
N LEU A 172 -2.63 1.89 3.92
CA LEU A 172 -2.96 3.22 3.42
C LEU A 172 -1.77 4.16 3.64
N LEU A 173 -1.47 4.99 2.64
CA LEU A 173 -0.49 6.06 2.70
C LEU A 173 -1.18 7.38 2.43
N PHE A 174 -0.98 8.36 3.30
CA PHE A 174 -1.63 9.66 3.18
C PHE A 174 -0.77 10.78 3.77
N ASP A 175 -0.98 12.00 3.31
CA ASP A 175 -0.37 13.20 3.88
C ASP A 175 -1.14 13.58 5.17
N PRO A 176 -0.48 13.59 6.34
CA PRO A 176 -1.18 13.81 7.62
C PRO A 176 -1.71 15.22 7.83
N ASP A 177 -1.16 16.22 7.12
CA ASP A 177 -1.55 17.61 7.29
C ASP A 177 -2.79 17.93 6.46
N THR A 178 -2.87 17.35 5.26
CA THR A 178 -3.94 17.63 4.28
C THR A 178 -5.02 16.54 4.24
N GLY A 179 -4.69 15.32 4.64
CA GLY A 179 -5.50 14.12 4.44
C GLY A 179 -5.44 13.57 3.01
N GLU A 180 -4.60 14.09 2.12
CA GLU A 180 -4.48 13.58 0.75
C GLU A 180 -4.07 12.09 0.76
N ILE A 181 -4.83 11.25 0.07
CA ILE A 181 -4.48 9.83 -0.10
C ILE A 181 -3.38 9.74 -1.17
N LEU A 182 -2.21 9.26 -0.78
CA LEU A 182 -1.02 9.17 -1.63
C LEU A 182 -0.87 7.78 -2.25
N GLY A 183 -1.47 6.75 -1.63
CA GLY A 183 -1.52 5.41 -2.18
C GLY A 183 -2.13 4.40 -1.23
N ALA A 184 -2.43 3.22 -1.74
CA ALA A 184 -2.88 2.09 -0.95
C ALA A 184 -2.42 0.76 -1.55
N GLN A 185 -2.25 -0.25 -0.71
CA GLN A 185 -1.86 -1.60 -1.09
C GLN A 185 -2.69 -2.60 -0.30
N ILE A 186 -3.24 -3.61 -0.96
CA ILE A 186 -4.09 -4.62 -0.30
C ILE A 186 -3.71 -6.01 -0.81
N VAL A 187 -3.54 -6.94 0.12
CA VAL A 187 -3.27 -8.36 -0.17
C VAL A 187 -4.22 -9.24 0.62
N GLY A 188 -4.82 -10.22 -0.02
CA GLY A 188 -5.75 -11.15 0.63
C GLY A 188 -6.35 -12.15 -0.36
N GLN A 189 -7.13 -13.11 0.13
CA GLN A 189 -7.74 -14.13 -0.73
C GLN A 189 -9.00 -13.62 -1.43
N ASP A 190 -9.79 -12.78 -0.74
CA ASP A 190 -11.08 -12.29 -1.23
C ASP A 190 -11.32 -10.82 -0.90
N GLY A 191 -12.12 -10.14 -1.72
CA GLY A 191 -12.58 -8.76 -1.53
C GLY A 191 -11.52 -7.67 -1.69
N VAL A 192 -10.33 -8.00 -2.20
CA VAL A 192 -9.19 -7.07 -2.41
C VAL A 192 -9.49 -6.06 -3.52
N ASP A 193 -9.98 -6.56 -4.65
CA ASP A 193 -10.41 -5.80 -5.84
C ASP A 193 -11.44 -4.72 -5.47
N LYS A 194 -12.47 -5.08 -4.71
CA LYS A 194 -13.51 -4.14 -4.27
C LYS A 194 -12.90 -2.97 -3.49
N ARG A 195 -11.98 -3.23 -2.56
CA ARG A 195 -11.45 -2.18 -1.70
C ARG A 195 -10.45 -1.29 -2.42
N ILE A 196 -9.61 -1.87 -3.29
CA ILE A 196 -8.68 -1.04 -4.05
C ILE A 196 -9.43 -0.13 -5.03
N ASP A 197 -10.54 -0.59 -5.62
CA ASP A 197 -11.35 0.21 -6.55
C ASP A 197 -12.10 1.34 -5.82
N VAL A 198 -12.61 1.08 -4.61
CA VAL A 198 -13.22 2.14 -3.77
C VAL A 198 -12.17 3.21 -3.42
N ILE A 199 -10.95 2.81 -3.02
CA ILE A 199 -9.89 3.77 -2.70
C ILE A 199 -9.41 4.52 -3.95
N ALA A 200 -9.27 3.84 -5.09
CA ALA A 200 -8.94 4.49 -6.35
C ALA A 200 -10.01 5.51 -6.78
N THR A 201 -11.29 5.20 -6.53
CA THR A 201 -12.41 6.11 -6.77
C THR A 201 -12.34 7.31 -5.82
N ALA A 202 -12.07 7.08 -4.53
CA ALA A 202 -11.87 8.14 -3.54
C ALA A 202 -10.72 9.08 -3.93
N MET A 203 -9.57 8.53 -4.35
CA MET A 203 -8.44 9.32 -4.86
C MET A 203 -8.81 10.14 -6.10
N THR A 204 -9.55 9.54 -7.05
CA THR A 204 -10.04 10.25 -8.25
C THR A 204 -10.94 11.44 -7.87
N GLY A 205 -11.77 11.25 -6.84
CA GLY A 205 -12.66 12.29 -6.30
C GLY A 205 -11.98 13.25 -5.32
N ALA A 206 -10.65 13.18 -5.15
CA ALA A 206 -9.89 13.96 -4.17
C ALA A 206 -10.46 13.88 -2.73
N LEU A 207 -11.05 12.73 -2.38
CA LEU A 207 -11.53 12.47 -1.04
C LEU A 207 -10.33 12.30 -0.10
N ARG A 208 -10.39 12.96 1.06
CA ARG A 208 -9.36 12.83 2.11
C ARG A 208 -9.44 11.47 2.80
N ALA A 209 -8.32 11.04 3.37
CA ALA A 209 -8.15 9.76 4.06
C ALA A 209 -9.12 9.61 5.25
N ASP A 210 -9.23 10.62 6.11
CA ASP A 210 -10.18 10.68 7.22
C ASP A 210 -11.65 10.54 6.74
N ARG A 211 -11.97 11.12 5.58
CA ARG A 211 -13.32 11.04 4.99
C ARG A 211 -13.69 9.67 4.42
N LEU A 212 -12.76 8.71 4.33
CA LEU A 212 -13.10 7.31 4.04
C LEU A 212 -14.00 6.70 5.13
N ALA A 213 -13.96 7.24 6.36
CA ALA A 213 -14.81 6.83 7.47
C ALA A 213 -16.31 6.98 7.15
N ASP A 214 -16.66 7.99 6.35
CA ASP A 214 -18.05 8.38 6.05
C ASP A 214 -18.61 7.75 4.78
N LEU A 215 -17.85 6.89 4.09
CA LEU A 215 -18.35 6.21 2.90
C LEU A 215 -19.46 5.20 3.27
N GLU A 216 -20.67 5.45 2.80
CA GLU A 216 -21.79 4.52 2.90
C GLU A 216 -21.66 3.42 1.83
N LEU A 217 -21.07 2.29 2.21
CA LEU A 217 -20.81 1.15 1.32
C LEU A 217 -21.84 0.03 1.51
N ALA A 218 -22.09 -0.73 0.45
CA ALA A 218 -23.06 -1.83 0.47
C ALA A 218 -22.68 -2.89 1.52
N TYR A 219 -23.64 -3.20 2.40
CA TYR A 219 -23.47 -4.17 3.48
C TYR A 219 -24.59 -5.22 3.50
N ALA A 220 -24.16 -6.48 3.47
CA ALA A 220 -24.83 -7.62 4.08
C ALA A 220 -23.73 -8.62 4.50
N PRO A 221 -24.01 -9.57 5.42
CA PRO A 221 -23.00 -10.47 5.97
C PRO A 221 -22.11 -11.21 4.95
N PRO A 222 -22.61 -11.64 3.78
CA PRO A 222 -21.78 -12.31 2.77
C PRO A 222 -20.80 -11.40 2.02
N PHE A 223 -20.94 -10.07 2.12
CA PHE A 223 -20.23 -9.12 1.24
C PHE A 223 -19.32 -8.16 2.00
N SER A 224 -19.68 -7.77 3.22
CA SER A 224 -18.88 -6.84 4.03
C SER A 224 -19.19 -6.99 5.52
N SER A 225 -18.68 -6.06 6.32
CA SER A 225 -19.04 -5.82 7.71
C SER A 225 -19.76 -4.48 7.82
N ALA A 226 -20.42 -4.21 8.96
CA ALA A 226 -21.11 -2.94 9.20
C ALA A 226 -20.17 -1.72 9.06
N LYS A 227 -18.88 -1.92 9.30
CA LYS A 227 -17.80 -1.00 8.94
C LYS A 227 -16.90 -1.72 7.94
N ASP A 228 -16.92 -1.30 6.67
CA ASP A 228 -16.07 -1.90 5.64
C ASP A 228 -14.59 -1.69 6.02
N PRO A 229 -13.68 -2.60 5.62
CA PRO A 229 -12.24 -2.36 5.59
C PRO A 229 -11.81 -0.93 5.17
N VAL A 230 -12.46 -0.31 4.18
CA VAL A 230 -12.16 1.07 3.79
C VAL A 230 -12.55 2.08 4.87
N ASN A 231 -13.71 1.93 5.51
CA ASN A 231 -14.11 2.79 6.62
C ASN A 231 -13.13 2.65 7.79
N GLN A 232 -12.64 1.43 8.06
CA GLN A 232 -11.66 1.19 9.12
C GLN A 232 -10.35 1.96 8.88
N LEU A 233 -9.85 1.99 7.64
CA LEU A 233 -8.69 2.82 7.29
C LEU A 233 -8.99 4.32 7.47
N GLY A 234 -10.22 4.74 7.16
CA GLY A 234 -10.67 6.12 7.40
C GLY A 234 -10.68 6.52 8.87
N TYR A 235 -11.26 5.69 9.75
CA TYR A 235 -11.23 5.93 11.20
C TYR A 235 -9.80 5.97 11.74
N MET A 236 -8.91 5.10 11.24
CA MET A 236 -7.51 5.12 11.65
C MET A 236 -6.81 6.41 11.20
N ALA A 237 -7.08 6.89 9.98
CA ALA A 237 -6.54 8.16 9.49
C ALA A 237 -7.09 9.34 10.30
N GLU A 238 -8.40 9.36 10.57
CA GLU A 238 -9.05 10.36 11.42
C GLU A 238 -8.42 10.43 12.81
N ASN A 239 -8.24 9.29 13.49
CA ASN A 239 -7.61 9.23 14.81
C ASN A 239 -6.16 9.74 14.80
N VAL A 240 -5.38 9.41 13.75
CA VAL A 240 -3.99 9.89 13.64
C VAL A 240 -3.95 11.39 13.35
N MET A 241 -4.82 11.89 12.48
CA MET A 241 -4.88 13.32 12.14
C MET A 241 -5.42 14.18 13.29
N GLY A 242 -6.38 13.64 14.05
CA GLY A 242 -6.96 14.30 15.23
C GLY A 242 -6.05 14.28 16.46
N GLY A 243 -4.99 13.46 16.45
CA GLY A 243 -4.09 13.27 17.59
C GLY A 243 -4.61 12.28 18.65
N ASP A 244 -5.75 11.61 18.40
CA ASP A 244 -6.33 10.60 19.29
C ASP A 244 -5.52 9.30 19.32
N CYS A 245 -4.67 9.07 18.32
CA CYS A 245 -3.78 7.91 18.28
C CYS A 245 -2.44 8.25 17.65
N ASP A 246 -1.38 8.27 18.45
CA ASP A 246 0.00 8.25 17.92
C ASP A 246 0.38 6.81 17.56
N VAL A 247 0.80 6.61 16.31
CA VAL A 247 1.20 5.29 15.80
C VAL A 247 2.70 5.23 15.49
N VAL A 248 3.32 4.09 15.78
CA VAL A 248 4.72 3.80 15.48
C VAL A 248 4.83 2.64 14.50
N GLN A 249 5.78 2.72 13.59
CA GLN A 249 6.04 1.67 12.61
C GLN A 249 6.98 0.61 13.19
N ALA A 250 6.91 -0.61 12.66
CA ALA A 250 7.77 -1.73 13.09
C ALA A 250 9.27 -1.39 13.03
N ALA A 251 9.70 -0.59 12.05
CA ALA A 251 11.08 -0.17 11.89
C ALA A 251 11.58 0.79 13.00
N GLU A 252 10.68 1.52 13.65
CA GLU A 252 11.00 2.50 14.70
C GLU A 252 11.12 1.84 16.08
N LEU A 253 10.54 0.65 16.25
CA LEU A 253 10.40 -0.01 17.55
C LEU A 253 11.74 -0.25 18.25
N LYS A 254 12.76 -0.70 17.49
CA LYS A 254 14.09 -0.98 18.05
C LYS A 254 14.73 0.27 18.65
N THR A 255 14.61 1.41 17.99
CA THR A 255 15.13 2.69 18.48
C THR A 255 14.39 3.13 19.74
N LEU A 256 13.05 3.05 19.75
CA LEU A 256 12.25 3.40 20.92
C LEU A 256 12.62 2.55 22.16
N MET A 257 12.81 1.25 21.97
CA MET A 257 13.27 0.36 23.06
C MET A 257 14.65 0.76 23.61
N GLN A 258 15.57 1.17 22.74
CA GLN A 258 16.89 1.67 23.15
C GLN A 258 16.80 3.00 23.89
N ASP A 259 15.82 3.83 23.55
CA ASP A 259 15.51 5.09 24.22
C ASP A 259 14.72 4.88 25.53
N GLY A 260 14.51 3.63 25.96
CA GLY A 260 13.89 3.27 27.24
C GLY A 260 12.37 3.14 27.20
N TRP A 261 11.74 3.10 26.01
CA TRP A 261 10.31 2.81 25.90
C TRP A 261 10.03 1.35 26.24
N SER A 262 9.04 1.12 27.10
CA SER A 262 8.57 -0.22 27.42
C SER A 262 7.62 -0.72 26.33
N VAL A 263 7.72 -1.99 25.94
CA VAL A 263 6.84 -2.58 24.93
C VAL A 263 5.82 -3.47 25.62
N ILE A 264 4.53 -3.12 25.53
CA ILE A 264 3.44 -3.82 26.20
C ILE A 264 2.63 -4.61 25.17
N ASP A 265 2.60 -5.93 25.34
CA ASP A 265 1.76 -6.85 24.57
C ASP A 265 0.40 -6.99 25.26
N VAL A 266 -0.66 -6.43 24.67
CA VAL A 266 -2.02 -6.50 25.23
C VAL A 266 -2.85 -7.67 24.72
N ARG A 267 -2.22 -8.64 24.05
CA ARG A 267 -2.85 -9.91 23.68
C ARG A 267 -3.02 -10.81 24.90
N THR A 268 -3.81 -11.87 24.73
CA THR A 268 -3.94 -12.90 25.77
C THR A 268 -2.61 -13.62 26.02
N PRO A 269 -2.37 -14.18 27.22
CA PRO A 269 -1.16 -14.96 27.50
C PRO A 269 -0.96 -16.15 26.53
N ALA A 270 -2.06 -16.74 26.06
CA ALA A 270 -2.04 -17.81 25.07
C ALA A 270 -1.56 -17.33 23.69
N GLU A 271 -1.93 -16.12 23.26
CA GLU A 271 -1.38 -15.50 22.05
C GLU A 271 0.11 -15.17 22.21
N HIS A 272 0.48 -14.54 23.32
CA HIS A 272 1.86 -14.15 23.63
C HIS A 272 2.83 -15.34 23.64
N SER A 273 2.44 -16.45 24.27
CA SER A 273 3.26 -17.67 24.36
C SER A 273 3.49 -18.39 23.01
N ARG A 274 2.68 -18.12 21.98
CA ARG A 274 2.91 -18.63 20.61
C ARG A 274 3.95 -17.82 19.83
N GLY A 275 4.32 -16.66 20.33
CA GLY A 275 5.27 -15.75 19.70
C GLY A 275 5.00 -14.31 20.12
N ALA A 276 6.06 -13.58 20.46
CA ALA A 276 5.99 -12.21 20.92
C ALA A 276 7.18 -11.40 20.40
N ILE A 277 7.08 -10.09 20.50
CA ILE A 277 8.22 -9.20 20.28
C ILE A 277 9.18 -9.39 21.45
N GLU A 278 10.46 -9.64 21.14
CA GLU A 278 11.48 -9.83 22.17
C GLU A 278 11.54 -8.62 23.11
N GLY A 279 11.60 -8.89 24.42
CA GLY A 279 11.62 -7.84 25.45
C GLY A 279 10.26 -7.21 25.76
N SER A 280 9.16 -7.66 25.13
CA SER A 280 7.82 -7.18 25.47
C SER A 280 7.28 -7.79 26.77
N ILE A 281 6.48 -7.00 27.49
CA ILE A 281 5.79 -7.39 28.73
C ILE A 281 4.33 -7.68 28.37
N ASN A 282 3.83 -8.87 28.70
CA ASN A 282 2.43 -9.20 28.46
C ASN A 282 1.54 -8.67 29.59
N MET A 283 0.64 -7.74 29.24
CA MET A 283 -0.42 -7.22 30.10
C MET A 283 -1.70 -7.23 29.28
N ALA A 284 -2.48 -8.32 29.35
CA ALA A 284 -3.67 -8.49 28.53
C ALA A 284 -4.62 -7.29 28.66
N LEU A 285 -5.27 -6.89 27.56
CA LEU A 285 -6.12 -5.70 27.52
C LEU A 285 -7.15 -5.65 28.66
N ASP A 286 -7.79 -6.80 28.94
CA ASP A 286 -8.84 -6.90 29.97
C ASP A 286 -8.31 -6.69 31.40
N ASP A 287 -7.02 -6.95 31.62
CA ASP A 287 -6.34 -6.79 32.90
C ASP A 287 -5.57 -5.45 33.00
N LEU A 288 -5.30 -4.79 31.86
CA LEU A 288 -4.44 -3.60 31.78
C LEU A 288 -4.85 -2.48 32.76
N ARG A 289 -6.15 -2.29 32.98
CA ARG A 289 -6.66 -1.27 33.91
C ARG A 289 -6.20 -1.50 35.36
N ASN A 290 -5.93 -2.74 35.75
CA ASN A 290 -5.45 -3.08 37.09
C ASN A 290 -3.95 -2.81 37.27
N HIS A 291 -3.23 -2.56 36.18
CA HIS A 291 -1.77 -2.38 36.15
C HIS A 291 -1.35 -0.94 35.80
N LEU A 292 -2.28 0.03 35.78
CA LEU A 292 -1.98 1.41 35.39
C LEU A 292 -0.90 2.04 36.28
N ASP A 293 -0.92 1.76 37.58
CA ASP A 293 0.06 2.29 38.54
C ASP A 293 1.49 1.83 38.22
N GLU A 294 1.66 0.63 37.65
CA GLU A 294 2.98 0.10 37.26
C GLU A 294 3.58 0.84 36.05
N LEU A 295 2.73 1.50 35.26
CA LEU A 295 3.11 2.19 34.03
C LEU A 295 3.22 3.72 34.20
N GLN A 296 2.86 4.26 35.37
CA GLN A 296 2.92 5.69 35.64
C GLN A 296 4.35 6.25 35.49
N GLY A 297 4.48 7.36 34.78
CA GLY A 297 5.77 8.00 34.50
C GLY A 297 6.65 7.27 33.47
N THR A 298 6.13 6.22 32.81
CA THR A 298 6.83 5.51 31.73
C THR A 298 6.31 5.95 30.36
N ASN A 299 7.12 5.71 29.32
CA ASN A 299 6.69 5.78 27.92
C ASN A 299 6.48 4.36 27.40
N VAL A 300 5.34 4.09 26.80
CA VAL A 300 4.97 2.74 26.36
C VAL A 300 4.63 2.67 24.88
N VAL A 301 5.16 1.66 24.20
CA VAL A 301 4.66 1.21 22.90
C VAL A 301 3.76 0.01 23.15
N VAL A 302 2.51 0.11 22.73
CA VAL A 302 1.52 -0.94 22.91
C VAL A 302 1.32 -1.67 21.60
N TYR A 303 1.21 -2.99 21.64
CA TYR A 303 0.77 -3.76 20.48
C TYR A 303 -0.21 -4.84 20.86
N CYS A 304 -1.06 -5.20 19.89
CA CYS A 304 -1.83 -6.43 19.94
C CYS A 304 -1.59 -7.23 18.66
N GLU A 305 -2.46 -8.17 18.31
CA GLU A 305 -2.27 -8.98 17.11
C GLU A 305 -2.30 -8.16 15.81
N VAL A 306 -3.21 -7.18 15.70
CA VAL A 306 -3.50 -6.43 14.46
C VAL A 306 -3.64 -4.91 14.68
N GLY A 307 -3.22 -4.40 15.83
CA GLY A 307 -3.30 -2.97 16.18
C GLY A 307 -4.63 -2.48 16.79
N GLN A 308 -5.75 -3.21 16.61
CA GLN A 308 -7.07 -2.76 17.11
C GLN A 308 -7.17 -2.70 18.65
N ARG A 309 -6.92 -3.83 19.35
CA ARG A 309 -6.84 -3.85 20.82
C ARG A 309 -5.72 -2.94 21.36
N GLY A 310 -4.63 -2.79 20.59
CA GLY A 310 -3.54 -1.88 20.90
C GLY A 310 -4.01 -0.44 20.95
N HIS A 311 -4.80 0.01 19.97
CA HIS A 311 -5.42 1.34 19.97
C HIS A 311 -6.32 1.55 21.21
N THR A 312 -7.17 0.58 21.57
CA THR A 312 -7.99 0.67 22.78
C THR A 312 -7.15 0.82 24.05
N ALA A 313 -6.06 0.06 24.17
CA ALA A 313 -5.13 0.18 25.29
C ALA A 313 -4.41 1.53 25.28
N THR A 314 -3.92 2.01 24.14
CA THR A 314 -3.28 3.32 24.00
C THR A 314 -4.23 4.45 24.42
N ALA A 315 -5.50 4.40 24.03
CA ALA A 315 -6.51 5.37 24.45
C ALA A 315 -6.75 5.33 25.97
N LEU A 316 -6.85 4.14 26.58
CA LEU A 316 -6.98 3.97 28.03
C LEU A 316 -5.78 4.56 28.79
N LEU A 317 -4.56 4.30 28.29
CA LEU A 317 -3.33 4.77 28.90
C LEU A 317 -3.20 6.30 28.78
N ALA A 318 -3.54 6.86 27.62
CA ALA A 318 -3.55 8.31 27.40
C ALA A 318 -4.53 9.03 28.33
N ASP A 319 -5.75 8.51 28.50
CA ASP A 319 -6.76 9.04 29.45
C ASP A 319 -6.27 8.97 30.91
N SER A 320 -5.37 8.02 31.20
CA SER A 320 -4.71 7.86 32.51
C SER A 320 -3.42 8.67 32.66
N GLY A 321 -3.11 9.56 31.71
CA GLY A 321 -1.91 10.42 31.72
C GLY A 321 -0.60 9.70 31.36
N ILE A 322 -0.67 8.48 30.83
CA ILE A 322 0.50 7.68 30.45
C ILE A 322 0.80 7.93 28.96
N SER A 323 2.06 8.24 28.66
CA SER A 323 2.55 8.44 27.30
C SER A 323 2.58 7.12 26.55
N ALA A 324 1.65 6.94 25.62
CA ALA A 324 1.44 5.68 24.91
C ALA A 324 1.39 5.88 23.40
N ARG A 325 2.02 4.96 22.66
CA ARG A 325 1.96 4.86 21.19
C ARG A 325 1.51 3.48 20.77
N ASN A 326 0.71 3.38 19.71
CA ASN A 326 0.24 2.09 19.19
C ASN A 326 1.17 1.59 18.07
N LEU A 327 1.58 0.33 18.13
CA LEU A 327 2.32 -0.31 17.05
C LEU A 327 1.38 -0.59 15.87
N ASP A 328 1.58 0.14 14.77
CA ASP A 328 0.76 0.05 13.56
C ASP A 328 0.79 -1.37 12.97
N GLY A 329 -0.39 -1.90 12.64
CA GLY A 329 -0.57 -3.29 12.20
C GLY A 329 -0.29 -4.38 13.25
N GLY A 330 0.17 -4.01 14.45
CA GLY A 330 0.42 -4.95 15.56
C GLY A 330 1.50 -6.01 15.28
N TYR A 331 1.42 -7.12 16.02
CA TYR A 331 2.36 -8.23 15.93
C TYR A 331 2.44 -8.81 14.52
N ARG A 332 1.31 -8.91 13.83
CA ARG A 332 1.24 -9.47 12.48
C ARG A 332 2.09 -8.69 11.48
N THR A 333 1.87 -7.38 11.35
CA THR A 333 2.71 -6.54 10.47
C THR A 333 4.16 -6.56 10.92
N TRP A 334 4.44 -6.54 12.23
CA TRP A 334 5.82 -6.63 12.72
C TRP A 334 6.51 -7.91 12.24
N VAL A 335 5.87 -9.08 12.41
CA VAL A 335 6.41 -10.37 11.93
C VAL A 335 6.66 -10.34 10.43
N ASP A 336 5.71 -9.84 9.64
CA ASP A 336 5.83 -9.78 8.18
C ASP A 336 7.01 -8.88 7.75
N VAL A 337 7.18 -7.71 8.40
CA VAL A 337 8.30 -6.78 8.14
C VAL A 337 9.64 -7.39 8.57
N THR A 338 9.70 -8.02 9.74
CA THR A 338 10.92 -8.65 10.24
C THR A 338 11.37 -9.80 9.34
N ARG A 339 10.43 -10.63 8.88
CA ARG A 339 10.72 -11.70 7.90
C ARG A 339 11.23 -11.16 6.58
N SER A 340 10.59 -10.10 6.06
CA SER A 340 11.03 -9.47 4.80
C SER A 340 12.41 -8.82 4.90
N SER A 341 12.83 -8.40 6.10
CA SER A 341 14.14 -7.77 6.31
C SER A 341 15.27 -8.79 6.51
N ALA A 342 14.92 -10.05 6.78
CA ALA A 342 15.87 -11.16 6.95
C ALA A 342 16.21 -11.89 5.63
N THR A 343 15.56 -11.52 4.52
CA THR A 343 15.66 -12.12 3.17
C THR A 343 16.18 -11.13 2.14
#